data_AF-A0A8R2NWF5-F1
#
_entry.id   AF-A0A8R2NWF5-F1
#
_cell.length_a   1.000
_cell.length_b   1.000
_cell.length_c   1.000
_cell.angle_alpha   90.00
_cell.angle_beta   90.00
_cell.angle_gamma   90.00
#
_symmetry.space_group_name_H-M   'P 1'
#
loop_
_entity.id
_entity.type
_entity.pdbx_description
1 polymer ?
#
loop_
_entity_poly.entity_id
_entity_poly.type
_entity_poly.pdbx_seq_one_letter_code
_entity_poly.pdbx_strand_id
1 'polypeptide(L)'
;MLIILTETQKAVLEKFSSEKLCIDSTHGTNQYSFNLTTIIVIDEFGEGYPAAFCISSKIDEVHMTVFFSKIKEATGSLTPNVFMSDDAPAFWNAWIKIMSPIPKFHLLCKWHIDNNWRKNLKKIDGSLTTKAYVYKTLRVLLDESNITEFENLLSSFLCKLEEEPAMHNFRAYFMSTYVPRKKLWAACYRCQAMLNTNMVLEAFHKTLKHVYLKGKKNQRLDALLWHLLKVVRDKNFERLIKLCNGGKVTHFVNAINSRHRSALQTNYKVTKISDNTWSVASNSLELDYLIKQKKTKAPEEQRLNKPTIQVINQIKNDLKGNDTPYINIDPHFEHSYGQLDQKKK
;
A
#
# COMPACT_ATOMS: atom_id res chain seq x y z
N MET A 1 -10.32 8.61 25.55
CA MET A 1 -9.38 7.90 24.65
C MET A 1 -8.88 6.67 25.39
N LEU A 2 -8.73 5.54 24.68
CA LEU A 2 -8.19 4.30 25.23
C LEU A 2 -7.00 3.86 24.37
N ILE A 3 -5.84 3.66 24.97
CA ILE A 3 -4.62 3.25 24.28
C ILE A 3 -4.27 1.84 24.76
N ILE A 4 -3.93 0.95 23.82
CA ILE A 4 -3.59 -0.44 24.08
C ILE A 4 -2.18 -0.69 23.55
N LEU A 5 -1.29 -1.01 24.47
CA LEU A 5 0.09 -1.39 24.22
C LEU A 5 0.44 -2.49 25.22
N THR A 6 0.36 -3.75 24.78
CA THR A 6 0.79 -4.90 25.60
C THR A 6 2.31 -5.00 25.66
N GLU A 7 2.87 -5.74 26.63
CA GLU A 7 4.32 -5.95 26.72
C GLU A 7 4.90 -6.57 25.44
N THR A 8 4.19 -7.51 24.80
CA THR A 8 4.65 -8.08 23.53
C THR A 8 4.60 -7.04 22.40
N GLN A 9 3.56 -6.22 22.34
CA GLN A 9 3.46 -5.13 21.37
C GLN A 9 4.58 -4.10 21.56
N LYS A 10 4.89 -3.74 22.81
CA LYS A 10 6.02 -2.86 23.16
C LYS A 10 7.34 -3.45 22.65
N ALA A 11 7.64 -4.70 22.97
CA ALA A 11 8.87 -5.36 22.53
C ALA A 11 8.98 -5.43 20.99
N VAL A 12 7.86 -5.67 20.30
CA VAL A 12 7.80 -5.66 18.83
C VAL A 12 8.02 -4.25 18.28
N LEU A 13 7.44 -3.22 18.91
CA LEU A 13 7.61 -1.83 18.50
C LEU A 13 9.08 -1.40 18.63
N GLU A 14 9.72 -1.70 19.76
CA GLU A 14 11.14 -1.42 20.00
C GLU A 14 12.05 -2.14 18.99
N LYS A 15 11.73 -3.40 18.66
CA LYS A 15 12.54 -4.21 17.75
C LYS A 15 12.41 -3.80 16.28
N PHE A 16 11.21 -3.41 15.82
CA PHE A 16 10.91 -3.32 14.39
C PHE A 16 10.50 -1.93 13.88
N SER A 17 10.34 -0.94 14.77
CA SER A 17 9.94 0.41 14.35
C SER A 17 11.04 1.17 13.61
N SER A 18 12.32 0.86 13.81
CA SER A 18 13.45 1.62 13.25
C SER A 18 13.47 1.70 11.74
N GLU A 19 13.02 0.66 11.05
CA GLU A 19 12.94 0.65 9.58
C GLU A 19 11.69 1.38 9.10
N LYS A 20 10.51 0.86 9.47
CA LYS A 20 9.22 1.22 8.89
C LYS A 20 8.14 1.21 9.96
N LEU A 21 7.50 2.35 10.14
CA LEU A 21 6.33 2.49 10.98
C LEU A 21 5.18 3.06 10.15
N CYS A 22 4.06 2.34 10.13
CA CYS A 22 2.85 2.75 9.45
C CYS A 22 1.76 3.02 10.49
N ILE A 23 0.95 4.05 10.25
CA ILE A 23 -0.20 4.38 11.08
C ILE A 23 -1.41 4.64 10.19
N ASP A 24 -2.55 4.13 10.61
CA ASP A 24 -3.82 4.40 9.94
C ASP A 24 -4.99 4.31 10.90
N SER A 25 -6.08 4.98 10.56
CA SER A 25 -7.31 4.96 11.34
C SER A 25 -8.49 4.43 10.55
N THR A 26 -9.24 3.51 11.16
CA THR A 26 -10.44 2.93 10.57
C THR A 26 -11.69 3.38 11.34
N HIS A 27 -12.73 3.71 10.59
CA HIS A 27 -14.06 4.07 11.10
C HIS A 27 -15.03 2.88 11.11
N GLY A 28 -16.12 2.99 11.89
CA GLY A 28 -17.22 2.02 11.88
C GLY A 28 -16.88 0.66 12.51
N THR A 29 -15.82 0.61 13.31
CA THR A 29 -15.37 -0.59 14.04
C THR A 29 -16.24 -0.89 15.26
N ASN A 30 -16.94 0.12 15.78
CA ASN A 30 -17.79 0.03 16.97
C ASN A 30 -19.06 0.88 16.82
N GLN A 31 -20.08 0.57 17.63
CA GLN A 31 -21.40 1.19 17.58
C GLN A 31 -21.44 2.65 18.06
N TYR A 32 -20.38 3.12 18.69
CA TYR A 32 -20.27 4.46 19.26
C TYR A 32 -19.56 5.45 18.34
N SER A 33 -19.30 5.06 17.09
CA SER A 33 -18.57 5.87 16.11
C SER A 33 -17.18 6.30 16.56
N PHE A 34 -16.57 5.58 17.51
CA PHE A 34 -15.16 5.81 17.85
C PHE A 34 -14.25 5.35 16.72
N ASN A 35 -13.13 6.04 16.59
CA ASN A 35 -12.08 5.75 15.63
C ASN A 35 -11.11 4.74 16.22
N LEU A 36 -10.65 3.78 15.41
CA LEU A 36 -9.57 2.89 15.78
C LEU A 36 -8.33 3.26 14.96
N THR A 37 -7.37 3.89 15.62
CA THR A 37 -6.02 4.13 15.09
C THR A 37 -5.12 2.96 15.44
N THR A 38 -4.36 2.47 14.47
CA THR A 38 -3.42 1.35 14.65
C THR A 38 -2.04 1.74 14.17
N ILE A 39 -1.02 1.49 14.99
CA ILE A 39 0.38 1.49 14.55
C ILE A 39 0.74 0.08 14.12
N ILE A 40 1.34 -0.04 12.94
CA ILE A 40 1.79 -1.28 12.34
C ILE A 40 3.28 -1.16 12.03
N VAL A 41 4.04 -2.16 12.44
CA VAL A 41 5.45 -2.35 12.05
C VAL A 41 5.58 -3.60 11.19
N ILE A 42 6.72 -3.74 10.51
CA ILE A 42 7.02 -4.92 9.70
C ILE A 42 7.97 -5.81 10.49
N ASP A 43 7.58 -7.06 10.73
CA ASP A 43 8.40 -8.04 11.44
C ASP A 43 9.56 -8.61 10.60
N GLU A 44 10.36 -9.51 11.18
CA GLU A 44 11.50 -10.13 10.49
C GLU A 44 11.12 -11.00 9.28
N PHE A 45 9.83 -11.29 9.09
CA PHE A 45 9.29 -12.09 8.00
C PHE A 45 8.61 -11.24 6.92
N GLY A 46 8.71 -9.91 7.01
CA GLY A 46 8.09 -8.99 6.07
C GLY A 46 6.58 -8.84 6.26
N GLU A 47 6.03 -9.20 7.43
CA GLU A 47 4.61 -9.16 7.72
C GLU A 47 4.22 -8.02 8.66
N GLY A 48 2.98 -7.55 8.52
CA GLY A 48 2.44 -6.50 9.37
C GLY A 48 2.07 -7.00 10.73
N TYR A 49 2.62 -6.36 11.75
CA TYR A 49 2.27 -6.58 13.13
C TYR A 49 1.61 -5.31 13.72
N PRO A 50 0.39 -5.42 14.30
CA PRO A 50 -0.27 -4.29 14.96
C PRO A 50 0.37 -4.02 16.33
N ALA A 51 1.30 -3.07 16.38
CA ALA A 51 2.14 -2.80 17.54
C ALA A 51 1.55 -1.79 18.53
N ALA A 52 0.49 -1.07 18.19
CA ALA A 52 -0.29 -0.30 19.17
C ALA A 52 -1.69 0.01 18.64
N PHE A 53 -2.65 0.17 19.55
CA PHE A 53 -4.00 0.66 19.20
C PHE A 53 -4.36 1.90 20.01
N CYS A 54 -5.13 2.78 19.38
CA CYS A 54 -5.78 3.90 20.04
C CYS A 54 -7.24 3.98 19.60
N ILE A 55 -8.15 3.96 20.58
CA ILE A 55 -9.57 4.20 20.39
C ILE A 55 -9.90 5.61 20.87
N SER A 56 -10.40 6.45 19.97
CA SER A 56 -10.66 7.86 20.26
C SER A 56 -11.92 8.38 19.58
N SER A 57 -12.55 9.40 20.17
CA SER A 57 -13.69 10.09 19.57
C SER A 57 -13.30 10.91 18.34
N LYS A 58 -12.04 11.37 18.27
CA LYS A 58 -11.50 12.19 17.17
C LYS A 58 -10.11 11.73 16.75
N ILE A 59 -9.75 12.07 15.51
CA ILE A 59 -8.42 11.87 14.91
C ILE A 59 -7.89 13.26 14.54
N ASP A 60 -7.63 14.08 15.55
CA ASP A 60 -7.01 15.40 15.40
C ASP A 60 -5.60 15.40 16.00
N GLU A 61 -4.85 16.48 15.76
CA GLU A 61 -3.47 16.60 16.23
C GLU A 61 -3.37 16.50 17.76
N VAL A 62 -4.35 17.02 18.51
CA VAL A 62 -4.37 16.97 19.97
C VAL A 62 -4.45 15.52 20.46
N HIS A 63 -5.38 14.75 19.90
CA HIS A 63 -5.55 13.34 20.24
C HIS A 63 -4.32 12.51 19.86
N MET A 64 -3.75 12.75 18.67
CA MET A 64 -2.56 12.02 18.23
C MET A 64 -1.31 12.40 19.01
N THR A 65 -1.20 13.64 19.48
CA THR A 65 -0.13 14.09 20.39
C THR A 65 -0.18 13.30 21.69
N VAL A 66 -1.37 13.13 22.28
CA VAL A 66 -1.54 12.31 23.50
C VAL A 66 -1.19 10.86 23.21
N PHE A 67 -1.66 10.30 22.10
CA PHE A 67 -1.36 8.92 21.73
C PHE A 67 0.16 8.66 21.60
N PHE A 68 0.87 9.49 20.85
CA PHE A 68 2.32 9.35 20.70
C PHE A 68 3.08 9.65 22.00
N SER A 69 2.59 10.56 22.84
CA SER A 69 3.23 10.86 24.13
C SER A 69 3.21 9.62 25.04
N LYS A 70 2.07 8.91 25.10
CA LYS A 70 1.96 7.67 25.88
C LYS A 70 2.81 6.53 25.33
N ILE A 71 2.97 6.44 24.02
CA ILE A 71 3.92 5.50 23.43
C ILE A 71 5.35 5.87 23.83
N LYS A 72 5.72 7.16 23.72
CA LYS A 72 7.06 7.64 24.08
C LYS A 72 7.39 7.42 25.55
N GLU A 73 6.43 7.62 26.45
CA GLU A 73 6.57 7.29 27.88
C GLU A 73 6.88 5.80 28.09
N ALA A 74 6.27 4.91 27.28
CA ALA A 74 6.42 3.47 27.42
C ALA A 74 7.68 2.89 26.74
N THR A 75 8.08 3.42 25.59
CA THR A 75 9.13 2.84 24.71
C THR A 75 10.34 3.74 24.52
N GLY A 76 10.32 4.95 25.07
CA GLY A 76 11.23 6.02 24.63
C GLY A 76 10.89 6.52 23.23
N SER A 77 11.79 7.33 22.66
CA SER A 77 11.58 7.93 21.34
C SER A 77 11.77 6.88 20.24
N LEU A 78 10.74 6.71 19.40
CA LEU A 78 10.82 5.83 18.23
C LEU A 78 11.45 6.60 17.06
N THR A 79 12.37 5.95 16.34
CA THR A 79 13.17 6.60 15.30
C THR A 79 13.05 5.86 13.95
N PRO A 80 11.84 5.76 13.37
CA PRO A 80 11.65 5.09 12.09
C PRO A 80 12.36 5.85 10.97
N ASN A 81 13.04 5.15 10.08
CA ASN A 81 13.55 5.69 8.83
C ASN A 81 12.39 6.12 7.91
N VAL A 82 11.31 5.33 7.91
CA VAL A 82 10.08 5.59 7.15
C VAL A 82 8.87 5.67 8.08
N PHE A 83 8.17 6.81 8.02
CA PHE A 83 6.87 7.00 8.63
C PHE A 83 5.78 7.11 7.56
N MET A 84 4.81 6.19 7.58
CA MET A 84 3.68 6.19 6.66
C MET A 84 2.38 6.46 7.39
N SER A 85 1.61 7.44 6.92
CA SER A 85 0.29 7.78 7.48
C SER A 85 -0.78 7.78 6.39
N ASP A 86 -2.03 7.98 6.80
CA ASP A 86 -3.08 8.43 5.88
C ASP A 86 -2.79 9.85 5.34
N ASP A 87 -3.75 10.37 4.58
CA ASP A 87 -3.74 11.70 3.97
C ASP A 87 -4.28 12.80 4.91
N ALA A 88 -4.24 12.60 6.23
CA ALA A 88 -4.60 13.59 7.23
C ALA A 88 -3.34 14.18 7.90
N PRO A 89 -3.27 15.51 8.10
CA PRO A 89 -2.10 16.16 8.69
C PRO A 89 -1.88 15.80 10.17
N ALA A 90 -2.94 15.36 10.86
CA ALA A 90 -2.94 15.11 12.30
C ALA A 90 -1.83 14.15 12.75
N PHE A 91 -1.58 13.06 12.01
CA PHE A 91 -0.57 12.08 12.39
C PHE A 91 0.85 12.62 12.25
N TRP A 92 1.16 13.25 11.11
CA TRP A 92 2.50 13.76 10.85
C TRP A 92 2.86 14.90 11.80
N ASN A 93 1.95 15.87 11.97
CA ASN A 93 2.17 17.00 12.87
C ASN A 93 2.37 16.56 14.33
N ALA A 94 1.52 15.65 14.82
CA ALA A 94 1.66 15.11 16.16
C ALA A 94 2.95 14.30 16.32
N TRP A 95 3.37 13.55 15.30
CA TRP A 95 4.59 12.77 15.33
C TRP A 95 5.82 13.67 15.50
N ILE A 96 6.01 14.66 14.63
CA ILE A 96 7.20 15.54 14.68
C ILE A 96 7.24 16.44 15.94
N LYS A 97 6.09 16.62 16.61
CA LYS A 97 6.00 17.33 17.89
C LYS A 97 6.48 16.48 19.07
N ILE A 98 6.26 15.16 19.02
CA ILE A 98 6.52 14.25 20.15
C ILE A 98 7.79 13.44 19.98
N MET A 99 8.03 12.91 18.78
CA MET A 99 9.12 11.99 18.48
C MET A 99 10.32 12.72 17.86
N SER A 100 11.52 12.28 18.22
CA SER A 100 12.78 12.81 17.70
C SER A 100 13.85 11.70 17.62
N PRO A 101 14.73 11.69 16.60
CA PRO A 101 14.73 12.55 15.41
C PRO A 101 13.54 12.34 14.46
N ILE A 102 13.34 13.31 13.57
CA ILE A 102 12.30 13.24 12.53
C ILE A 102 12.65 12.13 11.53
N PRO A 103 11.67 11.32 11.09
CA PRO A 103 11.88 10.27 10.10
C PRO A 103 12.45 10.83 8.79
N LYS A 104 13.36 10.08 8.16
CA LYS A 104 13.97 10.46 6.88
C LYS A 104 12.92 10.56 5.77
N PHE A 105 11.91 9.68 5.80
CA PHE A 105 10.84 9.64 4.82
C PHE A 105 9.46 9.72 5.50
N HIS A 106 8.67 10.73 5.10
CA HIS A 106 7.22 10.75 5.32
C HIS A 106 6.51 10.31 4.04
N LEU A 107 5.59 9.37 4.15
CA LEU A 107 4.85 8.86 3.00
C LEU A 107 3.35 8.74 3.28
N LEU A 108 2.56 8.92 2.24
CA LEU A 108 1.12 8.74 2.28
C LEU A 108 0.75 7.31 1.86
N CYS A 109 -0.28 6.78 2.52
CA CYS A 109 -0.88 5.49 2.21
C CYS A 109 -1.56 5.53 0.83
N LYS A 110 -1.17 4.63 -0.08
CA LYS A 110 -1.71 4.55 -1.45
C LYS A 110 -3.23 4.40 -1.48
N TRP A 111 -3.81 3.63 -0.56
CA TRP A 111 -5.25 3.43 -0.50
C TRP A 111 -6.00 4.74 -0.20
N HIS A 112 -5.48 5.55 0.73
CA HIS A 112 -6.08 6.84 1.07
C HIS A 112 -6.03 7.83 -0.09
N ILE A 113 -4.90 7.87 -0.81
CA ILE A 113 -4.75 8.65 -2.03
C ILE A 113 -5.79 8.23 -3.08
N ASP A 114 -5.88 6.92 -3.36
CA ASP A 114 -6.84 6.36 -4.31
C ASP A 114 -8.29 6.67 -3.94
N ASN A 115 -8.64 6.49 -2.67
CA ASN A 115 -9.97 6.77 -2.14
C ASN A 115 -10.32 8.26 -2.26
N ASN A 116 -9.39 9.16 -1.94
CA ASN A 116 -9.58 10.60 -2.06
C ASN A 116 -9.74 11.02 -3.53
N TRP A 117 -8.96 10.45 -4.44
CA TRP A 117 -9.14 10.69 -5.88
C TRP A 117 -10.52 10.25 -6.37
N ARG A 118 -10.95 9.02 -6.06
CA ARG A 118 -12.28 8.52 -6.45
C ARG A 118 -13.42 9.43 -5.95
N LYS A 119 -13.38 9.85 -4.69
CA LYS A 119 -14.37 10.77 -4.10
C LYS A 119 -14.42 12.13 -4.80
N ASN A 120 -13.31 12.54 -5.41
CA ASN A 120 -13.18 13.83 -6.08
C ASN A 120 -13.33 13.75 -7.61
N LEU A 121 -13.53 12.57 -8.21
CA LEU A 121 -13.90 12.44 -9.63
C LEU A 121 -15.25 13.11 -9.95
N LYS A 122 -16.10 13.33 -8.94
CA LYS A 122 -17.33 14.11 -9.07
C LYS A 122 -17.09 15.59 -9.42
N LYS A 123 -15.86 16.10 -9.24
CA LYS A 123 -15.44 17.45 -9.67
C LYS A 123 -15.17 17.54 -11.18
N ILE A 124 -15.36 16.44 -11.91
CA ILE A 124 -15.27 16.40 -13.36
C ILE A 124 -16.70 16.48 -13.89
N ASP A 125 -16.99 17.52 -14.65
CA ASP A 125 -18.33 17.78 -15.21
C ASP A 125 -18.57 16.97 -16.51
N GLY A 126 -17.58 16.18 -16.93
CA GLY A 126 -17.63 15.32 -18.12
C GLY A 126 -18.27 13.94 -17.90
N SER A 127 -18.32 13.19 -19.00
CA SER A 127 -18.92 11.84 -19.08
C SER A 127 -18.27 10.82 -18.12
N LEU A 128 -18.94 9.68 -17.93
CA LEU A 128 -18.34 8.53 -17.22
C LEU A 128 -17.03 8.08 -17.86
N THR A 129 -16.92 8.15 -19.20
CA THR A 129 -15.70 7.85 -19.95
C THR A 129 -14.57 8.80 -19.59
N THR A 130 -14.86 10.09 -19.47
CA THR A 130 -13.93 11.13 -19.04
C THR A 130 -13.42 10.87 -17.62
N LYS A 131 -14.32 10.55 -16.69
CA LYS A 131 -13.98 10.20 -15.30
C LYS A 131 -13.13 8.94 -15.22
N ALA A 132 -13.47 7.92 -16.01
CA ALA A 132 -12.72 6.67 -16.08
C ALA A 132 -11.31 6.88 -16.64
N TYR A 133 -11.17 7.72 -17.68
CA TYR A 133 -9.87 8.11 -18.23
C TYR A 133 -9.01 8.77 -17.15
N VAL A 134 -9.51 9.83 -16.50
CA VAL A 134 -8.79 10.54 -15.44
C VAL A 134 -8.36 9.58 -14.34
N TYR A 135 -9.26 8.74 -13.85
CA TYR A 135 -8.95 7.76 -12.82
C TYR A 135 -7.86 6.76 -13.25
N LYS A 136 -7.94 6.22 -14.48
CA LYS A 136 -6.93 5.30 -14.99
C LYS A 136 -5.56 5.99 -15.10
N THR A 137 -5.50 7.24 -15.57
CA THR A 137 -4.25 8.01 -15.65
C THR A 137 -3.66 8.26 -14.27
N LEU A 138 -4.48 8.60 -13.27
CA LEU A 138 -4.05 8.72 -11.88
C LEU A 138 -3.44 7.41 -11.34
N ARG A 139 -4.03 6.26 -11.66
CA ARG A 139 -3.47 4.94 -11.28
C ARG A 139 -2.13 4.67 -11.93
N VAL A 140 -1.95 5.05 -13.20
CA VAL A 140 -0.65 4.95 -13.88
C VAL A 140 0.38 5.83 -13.19
N LEU A 141 0.05 7.09 -12.90
CA LEU A 141 0.94 8.01 -12.17
C LEU A 141 1.33 7.49 -10.78
N LEU A 142 0.37 6.91 -10.06
CA LEU A 142 0.58 6.38 -8.71
C LEU A 142 1.58 5.21 -8.69
N ASP A 143 1.59 4.39 -9.74
CA ASP A 143 2.40 3.17 -9.86
C ASP A 143 3.64 3.32 -10.75
N GLU A 144 3.83 4.44 -11.44
CA GLU A 144 5.02 4.67 -12.26
C GLU A 144 6.29 4.69 -11.39
N SER A 145 7.27 3.89 -11.81
CA SER A 145 8.48 3.59 -11.06
C SER A 145 9.68 4.40 -11.55
N ASN A 146 9.62 4.92 -12.78
CA ASN A 146 10.66 5.76 -13.35
C ASN A 146 10.35 7.24 -13.11
N ILE A 147 11.29 7.97 -12.52
CA ILE A 147 11.11 9.40 -12.19
C ILE A 147 10.91 10.25 -13.45
N THR A 148 11.73 10.03 -14.48
CA THR A 148 11.65 10.79 -15.74
C THR A 148 10.32 10.53 -16.45
N GLU A 149 9.90 9.27 -16.58
CA GLU A 149 8.61 8.93 -17.19
C GLU A 149 7.45 9.48 -16.35
N PHE A 150 7.54 9.43 -15.02
CA PHE A 150 6.52 10.01 -14.14
C PHE A 150 6.35 11.51 -14.35
N GLU A 151 7.45 12.29 -14.41
CA GLU A 151 7.37 13.74 -14.62
C GLU A 151 6.83 14.09 -16.01
N ASN A 152 7.20 13.31 -17.04
CA ASN A 152 6.64 13.45 -18.38
C ASN A 152 5.13 13.18 -18.39
N LEU A 153 4.70 12.04 -17.83
CA LEU A 153 3.28 11.66 -17.73
C LEU A 153 2.48 12.67 -16.92
N LEU A 154 3.04 13.18 -15.82
CA LEU A 154 2.40 14.18 -14.99
C LEU A 154 2.21 15.48 -15.78
N SER A 155 3.23 15.93 -16.51
CA SER A 155 3.17 17.15 -17.32
C SER A 155 2.11 17.02 -18.43
N SER A 156 2.13 15.92 -19.20
CA SER A 156 1.11 15.65 -20.23
C SER A 156 -0.30 15.58 -19.65
N PHE A 157 -0.47 14.94 -18.49
CA PHE A 157 -1.76 14.85 -17.82
C PHE A 157 -2.26 16.24 -17.37
N LEU A 158 -1.39 17.09 -16.84
CA LEU A 158 -1.74 18.45 -16.43
C LEU A 158 -2.13 19.35 -17.62
N CYS A 159 -1.47 19.18 -18.78
CA CYS A 159 -1.90 19.83 -20.02
C CYS A 159 -3.28 19.35 -20.44
N LYS A 160 -3.52 18.04 -20.44
CA LYS A 160 -4.82 17.47 -20.82
C LYS A 160 -5.96 17.95 -19.93
N LEU A 161 -5.70 18.08 -18.63
CA LEU A 161 -6.66 18.63 -17.66
C LEU A 161 -6.94 20.12 -17.88
N GLU A 162 -6.04 20.87 -18.50
CA GLU A 162 -6.19 22.30 -18.80
C GLU A 162 -6.94 22.51 -20.12
N GLU A 163 -6.71 21.65 -21.11
CA GLU A 163 -7.38 21.71 -22.42
C GLU A 163 -8.89 21.49 -22.33
N GLU A 164 -9.33 20.59 -21.44
CA GLU A 164 -10.73 20.18 -21.34
C GLU A 164 -11.47 20.97 -20.24
N PRO A 165 -12.41 21.86 -20.59
CA PRO A 165 -13.13 22.69 -19.60
C PRO A 165 -13.85 21.86 -18.53
N ALA A 166 -14.38 20.69 -18.92
CA ALA A 166 -15.06 19.76 -18.01
C ALA A 166 -14.15 19.18 -16.90
N MET A 167 -12.82 19.34 -17.00
CA MET A 167 -11.85 18.85 -16.04
C MET A 167 -11.23 19.95 -15.16
N HIS A 168 -11.49 21.23 -15.41
CA HIS A 168 -10.84 22.36 -14.72
C HIS A 168 -10.99 22.33 -13.19
N ASN A 169 -12.20 22.02 -12.72
CA ASN A 169 -12.49 21.89 -11.28
C ASN A 169 -11.67 20.77 -10.61
N PHE A 170 -11.50 19.64 -11.30
CA PHE A 170 -10.63 18.56 -10.85
C PHE A 170 -9.15 18.96 -10.92
N ARG A 171 -8.75 19.68 -11.99
CA ARG A 171 -7.39 20.18 -12.16
C ARG A 171 -6.97 21.08 -11.00
N ALA A 172 -7.78 22.07 -10.65
CA ALA A 172 -7.51 22.99 -9.54
C ALA A 172 -7.32 22.23 -8.22
N TYR A 173 -8.17 21.24 -7.96
CA TYR A 173 -8.02 20.33 -6.81
C TYR A 173 -6.71 19.54 -6.86
N PHE A 174 -6.41 18.89 -7.98
CA PHE A 174 -5.22 18.03 -8.10
C PHE A 174 -3.91 18.83 -8.02
N MET A 175 -3.87 20.00 -8.66
CA MET A 175 -2.74 20.93 -8.66
C MET A 175 -2.45 21.50 -7.27
N SER A 176 -3.48 21.95 -6.54
CA SER A 176 -3.29 22.49 -5.20
C SER A 176 -2.94 21.41 -4.18
N THR A 177 -3.53 20.22 -4.33
CA THR A 177 -3.47 19.19 -3.29
C THR A 177 -2.33 18.19 -3.52
N TYR A 178 -2.14 17.62 -4.71
CA TYR A 178 -1.25 16.45 -4.90
C TYR A 178 0.07 16.76 -5.59
N VAL A 179 0.10 17.71 -6.52
CA VAL A 179 1.32 18.02 -7.30
C VAL A 179 2.48 18.49 -6.41
N PRO A 180 2.31 19.43 -5.45
CA PRO A 180 3.41 19.92 -4.61
C PRO A 180 4.04 18.82 -3.74
N ARG A 181 3.25 17.80 -3.42
CA ARG A 181 3.62 16.71 -2.52
C ARG A 181 3.77 15.36 -3.23
N LYS A 182 4.05 15.37 -4.53
CA LYS A 182 4.27 14.16 -5.36
C LYS A 182 5.25 13.15 -4.77
N LYS A 183 6.29 13.63 -4.08
CA LYS A 183 7.27 12.80 -3.38
C LYS A 183 6.68 11.94 -2.24
N LEU A 184 5.55 12.36 -1.65
CA LEU A 184 4.91 11.62 -0.56
C LEU A 184 4.09 10.42 -1.05
N TRP A 185 3.63 10.40 -2.31
CA TRP A 185 2.67 9.41 -2.80
C TRP A 185 3.11 8.60 -4.03
N ALA A 186 3.89 9.17 -4.95
CA ALA A 186 4.24 8.48 -6.20
C ALA A 186 5.31 7.39 -6.00
N ALA A 187 5.13 6.24 -6.66
CA ALA A 187 6.00 5.07 -6.48
C ALA A 187 7.47 5.34 -6.85
N CYS A 188 7.74 6.09 -7.92
CA CYS A 188 9.09 6.45 -8.37
C CYS A 188 9.95 7.15 -7.30
N TYR A 189 9.32 7.88 -6.37
CA TYR A 189 10.00 8.55 -5.26
C TYR A 189 10.12 7.68 -4.00
N ARG A 190 9.44 6.52 -3.96
CA ARG A 190 9.46 5.56 -2.84
C ARG A 190 10.57 4.52 -2.95
N CYS A 191 11.27 4.43 -4.09
CA CYS A 191 12.29 3.41 -4.35
C CYS A 191 13.41 3.37 -3.30
N GLN A 192 13.82 4.53 -2.76
CA GLN A 192 14.84 4.61 -1.71
C GLN A 192 14.36 4.10 -0.34
N ALA A 193 13.04 3.97 -0.16
CA ALA A 193 12.45 3.50 1.09
C ALA A 193 12.17 1.97 1.09
N MET A 194 12.40 1.27 -0.03
CA MET A 194 12.17 -0.18 -0.19
C MET A 194 10.76 -0.63 0.25
N LEU A 195 9.72 0.03 -0.22
CA LEU A 195 8.36 -0.12 0.33
C LEU A 195 7.38 -0.83 -0.59
N ASN A 196 6.97 -2.03 -0.16
CA ASN A 196 5.62 -2.56 -0.42
C ASN A 196 4.71 -2.42 0.84
N THR A 197 4.99 -1.46 1.73
CA THR A 197 4.22 -1.23 2.99
C THR A 197 2.73 -0.97 2.77
N ASN A 198 2.35 -0.45 1.61
CA ASN A 198 0.94 -0.26 1.25
C ASN A 198 0.15 -1.58 1.35
N MET A 199 0.77 -2.72 1.01
CA MET A 199 0.13 -4.03 1.12
C MET A 199 -0.08 -4.45 2.58
N VAL A 200 0.85 -4.09 3.46
CA VAL A 200 0.89 -4.56 4.84
C VAL A 200 -0.25 -3.96 5.66
N LEU A 201 -0.42 -2.64 5.55
CA LEU A 201 -1.46 -1.92 6.27
C LEU A 201 -2.87 -2.27 5.75
N GLU A 202 -3.02 -2.35 4.42
CA GLU A 202 -4.26 -2.75 3.79
C GLU A 202 -4.63 -4.21 4.13
N ALA A 203 -3.65 -5.12 4.13
CA ALA A 203 -3.86 -6.51 4.50
C ALA A 203 -4.32 -6.64 5.96
N PHE A 204 -3.70 -5.89 6.88
CA PHE A 204 -4.10 -5.90 8.28
C PHE A 204 -5.55 -5.44 8.46
N HIS A 205 -5.93 -4.28 7.91
CA HIS A 205 -7.28 -3.75 8.04
C HIS A 205 -8.34 -4.64 7.36
N LYS A 206 -8.00 -5.28 6.23
CA LYS A 206 -8.87 -6.30 5.61
C LYS A 206 -9.07 -7.50 6.54
N THR A 207 -8.00 -8.02 7.12
CA THR A 207 -8.07 -9.15 8.06
C THR A 207 -8.90 -8.78 9.29
N LEU A 208 -8.64 -7.62 9.91
CA LEU A 208 -9.42 -7.15 11.05
C LEU A 208 -10.91 -7.06 10.70
N LYS A 209 -11.26 -6.40 9.59
CA LYS A 209 -12.64 -6.17 9.19
C LYS A 209 -13.38 -7.45 8.80
N HIS A 210 -12.75 -8.32 8.02
CA HIS A 210 -13.44 -9.46 7.41
C HIS A 210 -13.28 -10.76 8.19
N VAL A 211 -12.14 -10.99 8.84
CA VAL A 211 -11.88 -12.22 9.59
C VAL A 211 -12.33 -12.07 11.05
N TYR A 212 -11.89 -11.02 11.73
CA TYR A 212 -12.16 -10.85 13.15
C TYR A 212 -13.53 -10.23 13.40
N LEU A 213 -13.85 -9.13 12.72
CA LEU A 213 -15.14 -8.44 12.86
C LEU A 213 -16.25 -9.08 11.98
N LYS A 214 -15.92 -10.08 11.16
CA LYS A 214 -16.87 -10.80 10.29
C LYS A 214 -17.69 -9.89 9.37
N GLY A 215 -17.12 -8.76 8.94
CA GLY A 215 -17.80 -7.74 8.14
C GLY A 215 -18.88 -6.96 8.88
N LYS A 216 -19.14 -7.26 10.16
CA LYS A 216 -20.12 -6.55 10.98
C LYS A 216 -19.56 -5.18 11.33
N LYS A 217 -20.26 -4.15 10.87
CA LYS A 217 -20.05 -2.78 11.34
C LYS A 217 -20.67 -2.66 12.73
N ASN A 218 -20.16 -1.77 13.56
CA ASN A 218 -20.78 -1.39 14.84
C ASN A 218 -20.76 -2.47 15.94
N GLN A 219 -19.60 -3.05 16.24
CA GLN A 219 -19.46 -3.91 17.44
C GLN A 219 -19.61 -3.08 18.72
N ARG A 220 -20.05 -3.72 19.82
CA ARG A 220 -19.86 -3.11 21.14
C ARG A 220 -18.36 -2.91 21.40
N LEU A 221 -18.02 -1.92 22.22
CA LEU A 221 -16.62 -1.54 22.47
C LEU A 221 -15.83 -2.69 23.13
N ASP A 222 -16.43 -3.39 24.08
CA ASP A 222 -15.85 -4.58 24.73
C ASP A 222 -15.57 -5.72 23.73
N ALA A 223 -16.49 -5.96 22.80
CA ALA A 223 -16.28 -6.93 21.72
C ALA A 223 -15.13 -6.51 20.80
N LEU A 224 -15.04 -5.22 20.44
CA LEU A 224 -13.89 -4.71 19.67
C LEU A 224 -12.58 -4.93 20.43
N LEU A 225 -12.53 -4.61 21.73
CA LEU A 225 -11.35 -4.82 22.56
C LEU A 225 -10.92 -6.29 22.58
N TRP A 226 -11.87 -7.21 22.77
CA TRP A 226 -11.59 -8.64 22.71
C TRP A 226 -11.00 -9.06 21.36
N HIS A 227 -11.56 -8.56 20.26
CA HIS A 227 -11.03 -8.84 18.93
C HIS A 227 -9.61 -8.29 18.73
N LEU A 228 -9.31 -7.08 19.20
CA LEU A 228 -7.97 -6.49 19.10
C LEU A 228 -6.92 -7.32 19.86
N LEU A 229 -7.24 -7.73 21.09
CA LEU A 229 -6.36 -8.58 21.88
C LEU A 229 -6.20 -9.98 21.26
N LYS A 230 -7.29 -10.53 20.70
CA LYS A 230 -7.25 -11.80 19.96
C LYS A 230 -6.33 -11.72 18.74
N VAL A 231 -6.41 -10.64 17.96
CA VAL A 231 -5.54 -10.40 16.80
C VAL A 231 -4.07 -10.39 17.22
N VAL A 232 -3.72 -9.69 18.30
CA VAL A 232 -2.35 -9.63 18.82
C VAL A 232 -1.87 -11.03 19.23
N ARG A 233 -2.70 -11.78 19.96
CA ARG A 233 -2.40 -13.15 20.38
C ARG A 233 -2.16 -14.07 19.18
N ASP A 234 -3.06 -14.04 18.20
CA ASP A 234 -2.95 -14.89 17.01
C ASP A 234 -1.69 -14.52 16.19
N LYS A 235 -1.36 -13.22 16.07
CA LYS A 235 -0.12 -12.75 15.45
C LYS A 235 1.14 -13.20 16.18
N ASN A 236 1.12 -13.20 17.51
CA ASN A 236 2.23 -13.75 18.31
C ASN A 236 2.43 -15.24 18.04
N PHE A 237 1.34 -16.00 17.96
CA PHE A 237 1.39 -17.43 17.70
C PHE A 237 1.91 -17.72 16.28
N GLU A 238 1.41 -17.01 15.26
CA GLU A 238 1.91 -17.08 13.89
C GLU A 238 3.41 -16.79 13.80
N ARG A 239 3.87 -15.76 14.52
CA ARG A 239 5.29 -15.37 14.56
C ARG A 239 6.14 -16.42 15.29
N LEU A 240 5.67 -16.94 16.42
CA LEU A 240 6.37 -17.97 17.19
C LEU A 240 6.57 -19.25 16.37
N ILE A 241 5.52 -19.72 15.66
CA ILE A 241 5.63 -20.89 14.78
C ILE A 241 6.73 -20.69 13.73
N LYS A 242 6.79 -19.50 13.11
CA LYS A 242 7.82 -19.21 12.09
C LYS A 242 9.22 -19.18 12.69
N LEU A 243 9.38 -18.63 13.89
CA LEU A 243 10.65 -18.65 14.61
C LEU A 243 11.09 -20.09 14.93
N CYS A 244 10.19 -20.93 15.43
CA CYS A 244 10.48 -22.33 15.73
C CYS A 244 10.79 -23.16 14.47
N ASN A 245 10.15 -22.85 13.35
CA ASN A 245 10.33 -23.56 12.08
C ASN A 245 11.47 -23.00 11.21
N GLY A 246 12.27 -22.06 11.72
CA GLY A 246 13.40 -21.47 10.98
C GLY A 246 13.00 -20.58 9.80
N GLY A 247 11.75 -20.10 9.75
CA GLY A 247 11.30 -19.14 8.74
C GLY A 247 9.84 -19.27 8.34
N LYS A 248 9.47 -18.46 7.34
CA LYS A 248 8.13 -18.42 6.78
C LYS A 248 7.90 -19.63 5.85
N VAL A 249 7.09 -20.57 6.30
CA VAL A 249 6.68 -21.73 5.49
C VAL A 249 5.41 -21.37 4.73
N THR A 250 5.57 -20.89 3.49
CA THR A 250 4.43 -20.75 2.56
C THR A 250 4.51 -21.79 1.46
N HIS A 251 3.37 -22.10 0.83
CA HIS A 251 3.36 -22.91 -0.40
C HIS A 251 4.33 -22.37 -1.45
N PHE A 252 4.43 -21.04 -1.63
CA PHE A 252 5.36 -20.44 -2.58
C PHE A 252 6.82 -20.64 -2.19
N VAL A 253 7.18 -20.43 -0.92
CA VAL A 253 8.55 -20.66 -0.42
C VAL A 253 8.89 -22.14 -0.55
N ASN A 254 7.97 -23.05 -0.23
CA ASN A 254 8.16 -24.48 -0.39
C ASN A 254 8.33 -24.86 -1.87
N ALA A 255 7.55 -24.27 -2.78
CA ALA A 255 7.67 -24.48 -4.22
C ALA A 255 8.99 -23.93 -4.76
N ILE A 256 9.44 -22.76 -4.30
CA ILE A 256 10.75 -22.19 -4.64
C ILE A 256 11.87 -23.10 -4.13
N ASN A 257 11.84 -23.51 -2.87
CA ASN A 257 12.84 -24.39 -2.28
C ASN A 257 12.84 -25.79 -2.92
N SER A 258 11.67 -26.30 -3.30
CA SER A 258 11.54 -27.55 -4.05
C SER A 258 12.17 -27.42 -5.43
N ARG A 259 11.83 -26.38 -6.20
CA ARG A 259 12.43 -26.11 -7.52
C ARG A 259 13.94 -25.87 -7.42
N HIS A 260 14.39 -25.14 -6.40
CA HIS A 260 15.81 -24.89 -6.17
C HIS A 260 16.58 -26.18 -5.87
N ARG A 261 16.06 -27.02 -4.96
CA ARG A 261 16.66 -28.34 -4.67
C ARG A 261 16.67 -29.24 -5.90
N SER A 262 15.59 -29.26 -6.66
CA SER A 262 15.52 -30.00 -7.94
C SER A 262 16.57 -29.48 -8.93
N ALA A 263 16.74 -28.16 -9.03
CA ALA A 263 17.72 -27.57 -9.93
C ALA A 263 19.17 -27.90 -9.50
N LEU A 264 19.49 -27.89 -8.21
CA LEU A 264 20.82 -28.27 -7.72
C LEU A 264 21.17 -29.73 -8.00
N GLN A 265 20.17 -30.61 -8.08
CA GLN A 265 20.35 -32.04 -8.36
C GLN A 265 20.34 -32.35 -9.86
N THR A 266 19.95 -31.39 -10.70
CA THR A 266 19.82 -31.58 -12.14
C THR A 266 21.07 -31.06 -12.84
N ASN A 267 21.67 -31.88 -13.71
CA ASN A 267 22.76 -31.44 -14.57
C ASN A 267 22.18 -30.69 -15.77
N TYR A 268 22.51 -29.40 -15.88
CA TYR A 268 22.13 -28.56 -17.02
C TYR A 268 23.31 -28.40 -17.97
N LYS A 269 23.07 -28.55 -19.28
CA LYS A 269 24.05 -28.23 -20.31
C LYS A 269 24.04 -26.72 -20.55
N VAL A 270 25.06 -26.05 -20.02
CA VAL A 270 25.22 -24.58 -20.11
C VAL A 270 26.36 -24.26 -21.06
N THR A 271 26.10 -23.44 -22.08
CA THR A 271 27.12 -22.90 -22.98
C THR A 271 27.23 -21.39 -22.79
N LYS A 272 28.45 -20.90 -22.53
CA LYS A 272 28.70 -19.46 -22.42
C LYS A 272 28.75 -18.87 -23.83
N ILE A 273 27.87 -17.90 -24.11
CA ILE A 273 27.85 -17.17 -25.39
C ILE A 273 28.67 -15.88 -25.28
N SER A 274 28.56 -15.17 -24.16
CA SER A 274 29.34 -13.97 -23.88
C SER A 274 29.51 -13.75 -22.38
N ASP A 275 30.20 -12.69 -21.96
CA ASP A 275 30.49 -12.44 -20.54
C ASP A 275 29.26 -12.28 -19.65
N ASN A 276 28.12 -11.90 -20.21
CA ASN A 276 26.87 -11.74 -19.47
C ASN A 276 25.73 -12.58 -20.04
N THR A 277 26.01 -13.55 -20.93
CA THR A 277 24.96 -14.32 -21.60
C THR A 277 25.34 -15.80 -21.73
N TRP A 278 24.42 -16.68 -21.36
CA TRP A 278 24.54 -18.13 -21.45
C TRP A 278 23.35 -18.70 -22.22
N SER A 279 23.57 -19.78 -22.97
CA SER A 279 22.48 -20.67 -23.41
C SER A 279 22.42 -21.87 -22.48
N VAL A 280 21.20 -22.23 -22.06
CA VAL A 280 20.94 -23.36 -21.19
C VAL A 280 19.95 -24.28 -21.89
N ALA A 281 20.39 -25.48 -22.24
CA ALA A 281 19.51 -26.48 -22.85
C ALA A 281 18.48 -26.98 -21.83
N SER A 282 17.24 -27.11 -22.26
CA SER A 282 16.17 -27.68 -21.44
C SER A 282 16.35 -29.20 -21.31
N ASN A 283 16.15 -29.73 -20.10
CA ASN A 283 16.20 -31.17 -19.85
C ASN A 283 14.88 -31.88 -20.18
N SER A 284 13.79 -31.14 -20.41
CA SER A 284 12.45 -31.70 -20.63
C SER A 284 11.85 -31.33 -21.99
N LEU A 285 12.44 -30.38 -22.69
CA LEU A 285 11.97 -29.89 -23.99
C LEU A 285 13.18 -29.83 -24.94
N GLU A 286 12.97 -30.02 -26.23
CA GLU A 286 14.00 -29.80 -27.24
C GLU A 286 14.15 -28.29 -27.54
N LEU A 287 14.47 -27.49 -26.51
CA LEU A 287 14.59 -26.04 -26.60
C LEU A 287 15.76 -25.53 -25.75
N ASP A 288 16.41 -24.47 -26.24
CA ASP A 288 17.49 -23.77 -25.55
C ASP A 288 17.01 -22.41 -25.03
N TYR A 289 17.34 -22.11 -23.77
CA TYR A 289 17.00 -20.84 -23.13
C TYR A 289 18.20 -19.89 -23.08
N LEU A 290 18.02 -18.68 -23.61
CA LEU A 290 19.02 -17.62 -23.52
C LEU A 290 18.87 -16.85 -22.19
N ILE A 291 19.87 -16.98 -21.32
CA ILE A 291 19.92 -16.30 -20.02
C ILE A 291 20.91 -15.15 -20.09
N LYS A 292 20.45 -13.92 -19.82
CA LYS A 292 21.29 -12.73 -19.71
C LYS A 292 21.37 -12.26 -18.26
N GLN A 293 22.57 -12.17 -17.71
CA GLN A 293 22.78 -11.61 -16.38
C GLN A 293 22.47 -10.11 -16.43
N LYS A 294 21.37 -9.73 -15.77
CA LYS A 294 21.07 -8.32 -15.47
C LYS A 294 21.81 -7.95 -14.19
N LYS A 295 22.58 -6.87 -14.21
CA LYS A 295 22.96 -6.14 -13.00
C LYS A 295 21.66 -5.59 -12.40
N THR A 296 21.10 -6.26 -11.41
CA THR A 296 19.74 -6.00 -10.92
C THR A 296 19.66 -4.68 -10.14
N LYS A 297 18.82 -3.75 -10.63
CA LYS A 297 17.79 -3.15 -9.76
C LYS A 297 16.58 -4.08 -9.86
N ALA A 298 16.15 -4.62 -8.72
CA ALA A 298 15.08 -5.61 -8.66
C ALA A 298 13.71 -4.99 -9.05
N PRO A 299 12.91 -5.66 -9.88
CA PRO A 299 11.48 -5.42 -9.97
C PRO A 299 10.72 -6.66 -9.48
N GLU A 300 9.75 -6.48 -8.59
CA GLU A 300 8.75 -7.52 -8.35
C GLU A 300 7.35 -6.89 -8.34
N GLU A 301 6.72 -6.94 -9.52
CA GLU A 301 5.30 -6.72 -9.69
C GLU A 301 4.61 -8.08 -9.73
N GLN A 302 3.71 -8.35 -8.79
CA GLN A 302 2.48 -9.07 -9.11
C GLN A 302 1.45 -9.02 -7.97
N ARG A 303 0.25 -8.57 -8.38
CA ARG A 303 -1.12 -8.82 -7.88
C ARG A 303 -1.88 -7.68 -7.16
N LEU A 304 -3.13 -7.57 -7.67
CA LEU A 304 -4.34 -6.83 -7.29
C LEU A 304 -4.54 -5.40 -7.85
N ASN A 305 -5.55 -5.30 -8.72
CA ASN A 305 -6.15 -4.10 -9.33
C ASN A 305 -5.18 -3.10 -10.00
N LYS A 306 -4.26 -3.63 -10.81
CA LYS A 306 -3.49 -2.82 -11.77
C LYS A 306 -4.24 -2.78 -13.12
N PRO A 307 -4.29 -1.63 -13.81
CA PRO A 307 -4.68 -1.59 -15.23
C PRO A 307 -3.83 -2.61 -16.01
N THR A 308 -4.43 -3.31 -16.98
CA THR A 308 -3.69 -4.28 -17.80
C THR A 308 -2.56 -3.58 -18.57
N ILE A 309 -1.50 -4.32 -18.91
CA ILE A 309 -0.36 -3.79 -19.69
C ILE A 309 -0.84 -3.10 -20.97
N GLN A 310 -1.86 -3.64 -21.63
CA GLN A 310 -2.51 -3.03 -22.79
C GLN A 310 -3.10 -1.65 -22.47
N VAL A 311 -3.84 -1.51 -21.36
CA VAL A 311 -4.41 -0.23 -20.92
C VAL A 311 -3.32 0.77 -20.53
N ILE A 312 -2.25 0.32 -19.87
CA ILE A 312 -1.10 1.17 -19.52
C ILE A 312 -0.46 1.72 -20.80
N ASN A 313 -0.19 0.86 -21.77
CA ASN A 313 0.44 1.25 -23.03
C ASN A 313 -0.45 2.21 -23.84
N GLN A 314 -1.77 1.96 -23.87
CA GLN A 314 -2.71 2.86 -24.53
C GLN A 314 -2.70 4.26 -23.90
N ILE A 315 -2.79 4.35 -22.57
CA ILE A 315 -2.75 5.64 -21.86
C ILE A 315 -1.43 6.37 -22.13
N LYS A 316 -0.31 5.64 -22.15
CA LYS A 316 1.01 6.20 -22.48
C LYS A 316 1.05 6.74 -23.92
N ASN A 317 0.40 6.07 -24.88
CA ASN A 317 0.33 6.51 -26.27
C ASN A 317 -0.59 7.72 -26.45
N ASP A 318 -1.75 7.72 -25.78
CA ASP A 318 -2.70 8.84 -25.79
C ASP A 318 -2.04 10.11 -25.24
N LEU A 319 -1.28 10.00 -24.14
CA LEU A 319 -0.53 11.12 -23.54
C LEU A 319 0.69 11.56 -24.36
N LYS A 320 1.15 10.72 -25.30
CA LYS A 320 2.23 11.02 -26.25
C LYS A 320 1.70 11.51 -27.61
N GLY A 321 0.37 11.54 -27.82
CA GLY A 321 -0.27 12.07 -29.02
C GLY A 321 -0.28 11.14 -30.23
N ASN A 322 -0.11 9.83 -30.05
CA ASN A 322 0.19 8.90 -31.16
C ASN A 322 -0.99 8.13 -31.76
N ASP A 323 -2.24 8.24 -31.27
CA ASP A 323 -3.41 7.55 -31.88
C ASP A 323 -4.76 8.19 -31.52
N THR A 324 -5.80 7.93 -32.35
CA THR A 324 -7.22 8.21 -32.06
C THR A 324 -7.83 7.17 -31.10
N PRO A 325 -8.67 7.58 -30.13
CA PRO A 325 -9.12 6.69 -29.06
C PRO A 325 -10.15 5.65 -29.52
N TYR A 326 -9.82 4.36 -29.37
CA TYR A 326 -10.81 3.28 -29.35
C TYR A 326 -10.82 2.65 -27.94
N ILE A 327 -11.90 2.89 -27.18
CA ILE A 327 -12.09 2.33 -25.84
C ILE A 327 -13.32 1.41 -25.89
N ASN A 328 -13.09 0.09 -25.90
CA ASN A 328 -14.13 -0.88 -25.57
C ASN A 328 -14.29 -0.92 -24.04
N ILE A 329 -15.46 -0.51 -23.56
CA ILE A 329 -15.85 -0.59 -22.15
C ILE A 329 -16.73 -1.83 -22.04
N ASP A 330 -16.27 -2.84 -21.29
CA ASP A 330 -17.11 -3.95 -20.88
C ASP A 330 -18.35 -3.40 -20.13
N PRO A 331 -19.57 -3.58 -20.65
CA PRO A 331 -20.80 -3.11 -20.00
C PRO A 331 -21.01 -3.76 -18.62
N HIS A 332 -20.32 -4.86 -18.33
CA HIS A 332 -20.40 -5.59 -17.06
C HIS A 332 -19.32 -5.20 -16.04
N PHE A 333 -18.73 -4.02 -16.14
CA PHE A 333 -17.94 -3.41 -15.05
C PHE A 333 -18.86 -2.97 -13.89
N GLU A 334 -19.71 -3.87 -13.40
CA GLU A 334 -20.55 -3.68 -12.24
C GLU A 334 -19.69 -3.64 -10.97
N HIS A 335 -19.89 -2.57 -10.22
CA HIS A 335 -19.42 -2.41 -8.86
C HIS A 335 -20.00 -3.51 -7.95
N SER A 336 -19.31 -4.64 -7.81
CA SER A 336 -19.54 -5.56 -6.67
C SER A 336 -18.83 -5.06 -5.41
N TYR A 337 -19.21 -3.86 -4.96
CA TYR A 337 -19.08 -3.45 -3.56
C TYR A 337 -20.39 -2.74 -3.19
N GLY A 338 -21.31 -3.55 -2.67
CA GLY A 338 -22.70 -3.24 -2.31
C GLY A 338 -23.08 -1.77 -2.13
N GLN A 339 -24.00 -1.32 -2.97
CA GLN A 339 -25.02 -0.37 -2.57
C GLN A 339 -25.83 -0.99 -1.42
N LEU A 340 -25.97 -0.26 -0.31
CA LEU A 340 -27.00 -0.55 0.69
C LEU A 340 -27.95 0.65 0.70
N ASP A 341 -29.13 0.34 0.20
CA ASP A 341 -30.41 1.03 0.21
C ASP A 341 -30.53 2.33 1.00
N GLN A 342 -30.93 3.37 0.27
CA GLN A 342 -31.72 4.45 0.80
C GLN A 342 -33.10 3.90 1.17
N LYS A 343 -33.40 3.90 2.47
CA LYS A 343 -34.77 3.80 2.98
C LYS A 343 -35.64 4.87 2.31
N LYS A 344 -36.68 4.45 1.59
CA LYS A 344 -37.93 5.23 1.51
C LYS A 344 -38.84 4.76 2.64
N LYS A 345 -39.55 5.75 3.18
CA LYS A 345 -40.42 5.81 4.36
C LYS A 345 -41.09 4.51 4.79
#